data_AF-A0A8S3HPD2-F1
#
_entry.id   AF-A0A8S3HPD2-F1
#
_cell.length_a   1.000
_cell.length_b   1.000
_cell.length_c   1.000
_cell.angle_alpha   90.00
_cell.angle_beta   90.00
_cell.angle_gamma   90.00
#
_symmetry.space_group_name_H-M   'P 1'
#
loop_
_entity.id
_entity.type
_entity.pdbx_description
1 polymer ?
#
loop_
_entity_poly.entity_id
_entity_poly.type
_entity_poly.pdbx_seq_one_letter_code
_entity_poly.pdbx_strand_id
1 'polypeptide(L)'
;MVHIENLINDNTYTKLDHSLTKSDTNPKDRQNYKSCIKLISDDVLNLLYDNVDTKGTFVYLTLLKMIVKAYIDKSTNIGERKSALKIQKQRIRNFEALTILICFGIESAWCVVFVCRLWWTWLEKTSTRNSSKTGQITGDRKNEINKFFITRPAYISVELNAHNLLYLVLLVKQQDLPKQTLLNIHLFSSQPCESLFRDARSLSSAFSTNINFTVKNFIGRAQKLSILNQMKYNQSKKDLRFPINHKQKHQHSSTSIDQLNEIDNQIGYTTVNIKRI
;
A
#
# COMPACT_ATOMS: atom_id res chain seq x y z
N MET A 1 6.40 17.47 -7.32
CA MET A 1 7.44 16.72 -8.07
C MET A 1 8.71 17.53 -8.29
N VAL A 2 8.62 18.83 -8.63
CA VAL A 2 9.80 19.71 -8.78
C VAL A 2 10.76 19.66 -7.58
N HIS A 3 10.25 19.67 -6.34
CA HIS A 3 11.10 19.56 -5.14
C HIS A 3 11.91 18.24 -5.08
N ILE A 4 11.35 17.12 -5.56
CA ILE A 4 12.05 15.83 -5.61
C ILE A 4 13.06 15.81 -6.76
N GLU A 5 12.71 16.40 -7.89
CA GLU A 5 13.66 16.55 -9.01
C GLU A 5 14.82 17.45 -8.64
N ASN A 6 14.58 18.51 -7.86
CA ASN A 6 15.62 19.35 -7.30
C ASN A 6 16.50 18.53 -6.38
N LEU A 7 15.93 17.74 -5.45
CA LEU A 7 16.69 16.84 -4.58
C LEU A 7 17.60 15.87 -5.36
N ILE A 8 17.11 15.32 -6.49
CA ILE A 8 17.88 14.39 -7.33
C ILE A 8 19.01 15.08 -8.11
N ASN A 9 18.85 16.35 -8.46
CA ASN A 9 19.82 17.11 -9.27
C ASN A 9 20.71 18.04 -8.43
N ASP A 10 20.46 18.14 -7.12
CA ASP A 10 21.25 18.95 -6.20
C ASP A 10 22.64 18.31 -6.03
N ASN A 11 23.68 19.14 -6.07
CA ASN A 11 25.05 18.67 -5.85
C ASN A 11 25.38 18.45 -4.37
N THR A 12 24.52 18.92 -3.46
CA THR A 12 24.69 18.75 -2.02
C THR A 12 24.38 17.33 -1.53
N TYR A 13 23.51 16.60 -2.22
CA TYR A 13 23.11 15.24 -1.87
C TYR A 13 23.53 14.26 -2.96
N THR A 14 24.02 13.10 -2.56
CA THR A 14 24.37 12.02 -3.47
C THR A 14 23.23 11.03 -3.61
N LYS A 15 23.27 10.23 -4.69
CA LYS A 15 22.34 9.12 -4.87
C LYS A 15 22.34 8.13 -3.69
N LEU A 16 23.43 8.02 -2.94
CA LEU A 16 23.49 7.14 -1.76
C LEU A 16 22.63 7.67 -0.62
N ASP A 17 22.47 8.99 -0.52
CA ASP A 17 21.71 9.63 0.56
C ASP A 17 20.21 9.45 0.36
N HIS A 18 19.71 9.56 -0.88
CA HIS A 18 18.28 9.51 -1.16
C HIS A 18 17.82 8.25 -1.92
N SER A 19 18.73 7.47 -2.51
CA SER A 19 18.45 6.25 -3.30
C SER A 19 17.52 6.41 -4.53
N LEU A 20 17.21 7.66 -4.91
CA LEU A 20 16.34 7.99 -6.05
C LEU A 20 17.12 8.12 -7.37
N THR A 21 16.46 7.84 -8.48
CA THR A 21 16.94 8.13 -9.83
C THR A 21 15.94 8.97 -10.61
N LYS A 22 16.38 9.63 -11.70
CA LYS A 22 15.50 10.42 -12.58
C LYS A 22 14.30 9.62 -13.13
N SER A 23 14.46 8.31 -13.27
CA SER A 23 13.37 7.42 -13.66
C SER A 23 12.27 7.31 -12.59
N ASP A 24 12.59 7.48 -11.31
CA ASP A 24 11.65 7.33 -10.21
C ASP A 24 10.61 8.49 -10.18
N THR A 25 10.93 9.63 -10.78
CA THR A 25 10.00 10.79 -10.92
C THR A 25 9.33 10.87 -12.29
N ASN A 26 9.57 9.91 -13.19
CA ASN A 26 9.07 9.97 -14.57
C ASN A 26 7.54 9.85 -14.63
N PRO A 27 6.80 10.89 -15.05
CA PRO A 27 5.33 10.88 -15.05
C PRO A 27 4.72 9.98 -16.12
N LYS A 28 5.53 9.46 -17.07
CA LYS A 28 5.09 8.50 -18.10
C LYS A 28 4.92 7.10 -17.52
N ASP A 29 5.70 6.74 -16.50
CA ASP A 29 5.67 5.42 -15.88
C ASP A 29 4.75 5.40 -14.65
N ARG A 30 3.45 5.52 -14.90
CA ARG A 30 2.43 5.66 -13.84
C ARG A 30 2.14 4.39 -13.05
N GLN A 31 2.66 3.24 -13.51
CA GLN A 31 2.41 1.93 -12.89
C GLN A 31 3.58 1.46 -12.01
N ASN A 32 4.66 2.25 -11.91
CA ASN A 32 5.84 1.89 -11.15
C ASN A 32 5.68 2.14 -9.66
N TYR A 33 5.04 1.18 -9.00
CA TYR A 33 4.85 1.19 -7.55
C TYR A 33 6.17 1.20 -6.77
N LYS A 34 7.25 0.62 -7.31
CA LYS A 34 8.56 0.59 -6.65
C LYS A 34 9.14 2.00 -6.49
N SER A 35 8.99 2.85 -7.50
CA SER A 35 9.36 4.26 -7.40
C SER A 35 8.60 4.98 -6.29
N CYS A 36 7.28 4.73 -6.20
CA CYS A 36 6.45 5.27 -5.13
C CYS A 36 6.98 4.91 -3.74
N ILE A 37 7.35 3.63 -3.50
CA ILE A 37 7.93 3.19 -2.23
C ILE A 37 9.25 3.89 -1.90
N LYS A 38 10.13 4.08 -2.90
CA LYS A 38 11.39 4.82 -2.67
C LYS A 38 11.14 6.28 -2.32
N LEU A 39 10.17 6.92 -2.98
CA LEU A 39 9.84 8.34 -2.73
C LEU A 39 9.37 8.60 -1.30
N ILE A 40 8.81 7.60 -0.62
CA ILE A 40 8.35 7.69 0.77
C ILE A 40 9.35 7.09 1.78
N SER A 41 10.60 6.84 1.38
CA SER A 41 11.63 6.35 2.31
C SER A 41 11.90 7.37 3.41
N ASP A 42 12.36 6.89 4.56
CA ASP A 42 12.76 7.78 5.67
C ASP A 42 13.87 8.73 5.23
N ASP A 43 14.84 8.26 4.44
CA ASP A 43 15.94 9.08 3.95
C ASP A 43 15.44 10.28 3.14
N VAL A 44 14.51 10.06 2.20
CA VAL A 44 13.92 11.15 1.39
C VAL A 44 13.11 12.09 2.27
N LEU A 45 12.32 11.56 3.21
CA LEU A 45 11.50 12.40 4.10
C LEU A 45 12.35 13.27 5.03
N ASN A 46 13.45 12.73 5.57
CA ASN A 46 14.37 13.48 6.43
C ASN A 46 15.00 14.64 5.67
N LEU A 47 15.46 14.40 4.43
CA LEU A 47 16.03 15.46 3.58
C LEU A 47 15.02 16.56 3.22
N LEU A 48 13.74 16.20 3.07
CA LEU A 48 12.67 17.17 2.81
C LEU A 48 12.18 17.89 4.06
N TYR A 49 12.50 17.39 5.25
CA TYR A 49 12.09 18.02 6.52
C TYR A 49 12.91 19.28 6.80
N ASP A 50 14.20 19.24 6.47
CA ASP A 50 15.15 20.32 6.77
C ASP A 50 14.92 21.59 5.92
N ASN A 51 14.22 21.47 4.79
CA ASN A 51 13.95 22.59 3.89
C ASN A 51 12.52 23.16 4.09
N VAL A 52 12.44 24.48 4.30
CA VAL A 52 11.17 25.19 4.56
C VAL A 52 10.23 25.13 3.35
N ASP A 53 10.78 25.16 2.14
CA ASP A 53 10.01 25.19 0.89
C ASP A 53 9.43 23.83 0.52
N THR A 54 9.91 22.74 1.16
CA THR A 54 9.49 21.37 0.85
C THR A 54 8.43 20.83 1.80
N LYS A 55 8.01 21.59 2.81
CA LYS A 55 7.03 21.17 3.84
C LYS A 55 5.75 20.57 3.26
N GLY A 56 5.20 21.17 2.21
CA GLY A 56 3.99 20.63 1.55
C GLY A 56 4.22 19.25 0.92
N THR A 57 5.37 19.05 0.29
CA THR A 57 5.77 17.75 -0.30
C THR A 57 6.03 16.72 0.79
N PHE A 58 6.71 17.12 1.87
CA PHE A 58 6.95 16.30 3.04
C PHE A 58 5.63 15.77 3.64
N VAL A 59 4.65 16.65 3.87
CA VAL A 59 3.34 16.25 4.40
C VAL A 59 2.65 15.28 3.46
N TYR A 60 2.64 15.56 2.16
CA TYR A 60 2.02 14.67 1.17
C TYR A 60 2.63 13.27 1.15
N LEU A 61 3.96 13.17 1.11
CA LEU A 61 4.67 11.89 1.11
C LEU A 61 4.51 11.15 2.45
N THR A 62 4.43 11.88 3.56
CA THR A 62 4.14 11.30 4.88
C THR A 62 2.74 10.67 4.92
N LEU A 63 1.71 11.35 4.40
CA LEU A 63 0.37 10.77 4.30
C LEU A 63 0.37 9.49 3.44
N LEU A 64 1.09 9.51 2.32
CA LEU A 64 1.23 8.34 1.46
C LEU A 64 1.92 7.18 2.18
N LYS A 65 2.99 7.47 2.93
CA LYS A 65 3.67 6.49 3.79
C LYS A 65 2.74 5.86 4.81
N MET A 66 1.89 6.67 5.44
CA MET A 66 0.90 6.19 6.42
C MET A 66 -0.12 5.24 5.80
N ILE A 67 -0.58 5.50 4.57
CA ILE A 67 -1.45 4.56 3.83
C ILE A 67 -0.71 3.25 3.58
N VAL A 68 0.51 3.30 3.03
CA VAL A 68 1.31 2.09 2.71
C VAL A 68 1.55 1.26 3.97
N LYS A 69 1.91 1.90 5.08
CA LYS A 69 2.12 1.22 6.37
C LYS A 69 0.85 0.55 6.91
N ALA A 70 -0.30 1.19 6.75
CA ALA A 70 -1.58 0.68 7.25
C ALA A 70 -2.05 -0.58 6.48
N TYR A 71 -1.90 -0.60 5.15
CA TYR A 71 -2.52 -1.62 4.30
C TYR A 71 -1.57 -2.60 3.63
N ILE A 72 -0.33 -2.20 3.34
CA ILE A 72 0.55 -2.94 2.43
C ILE A 72 1.74 -3.55 3.17
N ASP A 73 2.28 -2.82 4.14
CA ASP A 73 3.46 -3.26 4.89
C ASP A 73 3.17 -4.55 5.66
N LYS A 74 3.94 -5.60 5.36
CA LYS A 74 3.84 -6.94 5.94
C LYS A 74 4.42 -7.00 7.36
N SER A 75 5.31 -6.07 7.69
CA SER A 75 5.98 -6.03 8.99
C SER A 75 5.11 -5.42 10.09
N THR A 76 4.06 -4.69 9.71
CA THR A 76 3.14 -4.05 10.66
C THR A 76 2.40 -5.09 11.50
N ASN A 77 2.64 -5.10 12.81
CA ASN A 77 2.06 -6.10 13.70
C ASN A 77 0.58 -5.80 14.02
N ILE A 78 -0.15 -6.79 14.56
CA ILE A 78 -1.58 -6.62 14.90
C ILE A 78 -1.78 -5.50 15.92
N GLY A 79 -0.89 -5.34 16.89
CA GLY A 79 -0.98 -4.29 17.91
C GLY A 79 -0.89 -2.90 17.29
N GLU A 80 0.03 -2.70 16.37
CA GLU A 80 0.17 -1.49 15.56
C GLU A 80 -1.08 -1.28 14.70
N ARG A 81 -1.65 -2.33 14.10
CA ARG A 81 -2.90 -2.20 13.34
C ARG A 81 -4.13 -1.92 14.22
N LYS A 82 -4.15 -2.44 15.45
CA LYS A 82 -5.26 -2.35 16.41
C LYS A 82 -5.23 -1.12 17.30
N SER A 83 -4.08 -0.46 17.44
CA SER A 83 -3.93 0.68 18.33
C SER A 83 -4.94 1.73 17.92
N ALA A 84 -6.01 1.79 18.69
CA ALA A 84 -7.07 2.76 18.58
C ALA A 84 -7.14 3.40 19.96
N LEU A 85 -6.87 4.70 19.99
CA LEU A 85 -7.26 5.64 21.03
C LEU A 85 -6.62 5.37 22.40
N LYS A 86 -5.37 5.81 22.57
CA LYS A 86 -5.01 6.53 23.79
C LYS A 86 -5.04 8.03 23.48
N ILE A 87 -6.24 8.63 23.43
CA ILE A 87 -6.35 10.09 23.60
C ILE A 87 -5.92 10.39 25.03
N GLN A 88 -4.66 10.75 25.21
CA GLN A 88 -4.31 11.58 26.35
C GLN A 88 -4.88 12.97 26.08
N LYS A 89 -5.75 13.36 27.02
CA LYS A 89 -6.59 14.56 27.02
C LYS A 89 -5.74 15.82 27.21
N GLN A 90 -4.87 16.16 26.25
CA GLN A 90 -4.15 17.43 26.29
C GLN A 90 -4.84 18.45 25.39
N ARG A 91 -5.31 19.53 26.02
CA ARG A 91 -6.08 20.63 25.46
C ARG A 91 -5.32 21.29 24.29
N ILE A 92 -5.77 21.03 23.06
CA ILE A 92 -5.14 21.52 21.83
C ILE A 92 -5.50 22.99 21.60
N ARG A 93 -4.51 23.87 21.68
CA ARG A 93 -4.55 25.21 21.08
C ARG A 93 -3.41 25.28 20.07
N ASN A 94 -3.75 25.67 18.84
CA ASN A 94 -2.88 26.06 17.73
C ASN A 94 -2.46 24.98 16.71
N PHE A 95 -2.26 25.48 15.48
CA PHE A 95 -2.08 24.81 14.19
C PHE A 95 -0.79 23.96 14.08
N GLU A 96 0.03 23.91 15.13
CA GLU A 96 1.22 23.05 15.27
C GLU A 96 0.86 21.60 15.65
N ALA A 97 -0.42 21.32 15.90
CA ALA A 97 -0.92 20.01 16.32
C ALA A 97 -0.91 18.91 15.24
N LEU A 98 -0.56 19.22 13.99
CA LEU A 98 -0.48 18.19 12.94
C LEU A 98 0.68 17.20 13.18
N THR A 99 1.68 17.60 13.97
CA THR A 99 2.91 16.81 14.22
C THR A 99 2.73 15.76 15.33
N ILE A 100 1.66 15.79 16.12
CA ILE A 100 1.55 14.96 17.35
C ILE A 100 0.57 13.78 17.21
N LEU A 101 -0.15 13.64 16.09
CA LEU A 101 -1.10 12.54 15.89
C LEU A 101 -0.53 11.40 15.03
N ILE A 102 0.64 10.88 15.41
CA ILE A 102 1.20 9.65 14.84
C ILE A 102 1.11 8.55 15.89
N CYS A 103 -0.02 7.85 15.90
CA CYS A 103 -0.11 6.51 16.45
C CYS A 103 -0.81 5.61 15.40
N PHE A 104 -0.82 4.30 15.63
CA PHE A 104 -0.59 3.27 14.61
C PHE A 104 -1.83 2.77 13.83
N GLY A 105 -1.59 2.33 12.58
CA GLY A 105 -2.47 1.41 11.84
C GLY A 105 -3.82 1.97 11.42
N ILE A 106 -4.89 1.64 12.16
CA ILE A 106 -6.21 2.29 12.04
C ILE A 106 -6.03 3.80 12.17
N GLU A 107 -5.23 4.25 13.13
CA GLU A 107 -4.99 5.67 13.36
C GLU A 107 -4.23 6.29 12.18
N SER A 108 -3.34 5.54 11.53
CA SER A 108 -2.65 6.00 10.32
C SER A 108 -3.62 6.16 9.15
N ALA A 109 -4.49 5.18 8.90
CA ALA A 109 -5.52 5.29 7.85
C ALA A 109 -6.52 6.42 8.14
N TRP A 110 -7.01 6.53 9.37
CA TRP A 110 -7.98 7.56 9.77
C TRP A 110 -7.39 8.96 9.86
N CYS A 111 -6.11 9.09 10.22
CA CYS A 111 -5.40 10.36 10.15
C CYS A 111 -5.37 10.87 8.70
N VAL A 112 -5.07 9.99 7.74
CA VAL A 112 -5.11 10.35 6.32
C VAL A 112 -6.52 10.74 5.88
N VAL A 113 -7.57 10.00 6.30
CA VAL A 113 -8.97 10.37 6.03
C VAL A 113 -9.31 11.74 6.61
N PHE A 114 -8.92 12.01 7.86
CA PHE A 114 -9.15 13.29 8.52
C PHE A 114 -8.46 14.44 7.80
N VAL A 115 -7.19 14.28 7.42
CA VAL A 115 -6.45 15.29 6.67
C VAL A 115 -7.08 15.51 5.30
N CYS A 116 -7.51 14.46 4.60
CA CYS A 116 -8.21 14.59 3.33
C CYS A 116 -9.57 15.30 3.48
N ARG A 117 -10.33 15.00 4.53
CA ARG A 117 -11.60 15.69 4.85
C ARG A 117 -11.38 17.17 5.15
N LEU A 118 -10.37 17.50 5.96
CA LEU A 118 -10.01 18.88 6.29
C LEU A 118 -9.63 19.65 5.02
N TRP A 119 -8.82 19.04 4.17
CA TRP A 119 -8.41 19.60 2.89
C TRP A 119 -9.61 19.85 1.96
N TRP A 120 -10.48 18.85 1.78
CA TRP A 120 -11.68 18.99 0.94
C TRP A 120 -12.65 20.05 1.49
N THR A 121 -12.85 20.09 2.80
CA THR A 121 -13.68 21.12 3.45
C THR A 121 -13.11 22.51 3.21
N TRP A 122 -11.79 22.66 3.29
CA TRP A 122 -11.10 23.92 2.99
C TRP A 122 -11.26 24.32 1.51
N LEU A 123 -11.09 23.38 0.58
CA LEU A 123 -11.30 23.62 -0.86
C LEU A 123 -12.73 24.07 -1.18
N GLU A 124 -13.73 23.42 -0.58
CA GLU A 124 -15.13 23.81 -0.77
C GLU A 124 -15.41 25.23 -0.27
N LYS A 125 -14.89 25.58 0.92
CA LYS A 125 -15.04 26.93 1.50
C LYS A 125 -14.31 28.02 0.71
N THR A 126 -13.12 27.73 0.19
CA THR A 126 -12.37 28.70 -0.64
C THR A 126 -13.00 28.88 -2.01
N SER A 127 -13.60 27.84 -2.57
CA SER A 127 -14.36 27.90 -3.82
C SER A 127 -15.62 28.78 -3.67
N THR A 128 -16.41 28.56 -2.61
CA THR A 128 -17.65 29.34 -2.38
C THR A 128 -17.41 30.81 -2.06
N ARG A 129 -16.35 31.14 -1.31
CA ARG A 129 -16.00 32.53 -0.95
C ARG A 129 -15.57 33.40 -2.14
N ASN A 130 -15.05 32.78 -3.20
CA ASN A 130 -14.57 33.48 -4.39
C ASN A 130 -15.64 33.58 -5.49
N SER A 131 -16.59 32.65 -5.56
CA SER A 131 -17.73 32.71 -6.49
C SER A 131 -18.67 33.89 -6.24
N SER A 132 -18.68 34.44 -5.02
CA SER A 132 -19.48 35.64 -4.68
C SER A 132 -18.87 36.97 -5.15
N LYS A 133 -17.66 36.98 -5.73
CA LYS A 133 -16.96 38.24 -6.11
C LYS A 133 -16.74 38.46 -7.61
N THR A 134 -16.94 37.46 -8.48
CA THR A 134 -16.75 37.62 -9.93
C THR A 134 -17.61 36.62 -10.67
N GLY A 135 -18.60 37.11 -11.42
CA GLY A 135 -19.67 36.35 -12.06
C GLY A 135 -19.30 35.54 -13.31
N GLN A 136 -18.04 35.20 -13.54
CA GLN A 136 -17.62 34.35 -14.67
C GLN A 136 -16.27 33.70 -14.35
N ILE A 137 -16.02 32.50 -14.89
CA ILE A 137 -14.87 31.58 -14.65
C ILE A 137 -15.12 30.56 -13.51
N THR A 138 -16.13 29.68 -13.66
CA THR A 138 -16.43 28.62 -12.67
C THR A 138 -16.09 27.20 -13.12
N GLY A 139 -15.85 26.97 -14.42
CA GLY A 139 -15.47 25.64 -14.95
C GLY A 139 -13.98 25.33 -14.80
N ASP A 140 -13.12 26.23 -15.26
CA ASP A 140 -11.68 25.95 -15.40
C ASP A 140 -10.94 25.90 -14.05
N ARG A 141 -11.35 26.73 -13.09
CA ARG A 141 -10.68 26.81 -11.78
C ARG A 141 -10.93 25.59 -10.88
N LYS A 142 -12.11 24.97 -10.98
CA LYS A 142 -12.41 23.72 -10.26
C LYS A 142 -11.56 22.56 -10.79
N ASN A 143 -11.27 22.57 -12.09
CA ASN A 143 -10.34 21.63 -12.73
C ASN A 143 -8.88 21.90 -12.34
N GLU A 144 -8.48 23.16 -12.17
CA GLU A 144 -7.15 23.51 -11.67
C GLU A 144 -6.93 23.10 -10.20
N ILE A 145 -7.90 23.33 -9.32
CA ILE A 145 -7.78 22.94 -7.90
C ILE A 145 -7.68 21.41 -7.74
N ASN A 146 -8.47 20.65 -8.52
CA ASN A 146 -8.38 19.19 -8.58
C ASN A 146 -7.01 18.68 -9.08
N LYS A 147 -6.20 19.55 -9.71
CA LYS A 147 -4.86 19.24 -10.20
C LYS A 147 -3.80 19.24 -9.11
N PHE A 148 -4.04 19.93 -7.98
CA PHE A 148 -3.02 20.19 -6.96
C PHE A 148 -3.03 19.22 -5.77
N PHE A 149 -4.03 18.34 -5.64
CA PHE A 149 -4.10 17.38 -4.52
C PHE A 149 -4.77 16.05 -4.91
N ILE A 150 -4.96 15.17 -3.93
CA ILE A 150 -5.63 13.87 -4.07
C ILE A 150 -7.01 14.06 -4.73
N THR A 151 -7.25 13.34 -5.82
CA THR A 151 -8.51 13.41 -6.55
C THR A 151 -9.66 12.89 -5.69
N ARG A 152 -10.88 13.39 -5.93
CA ARG A 152 -12.07 12.97 -5.16
C ARG A 152 -12.29 11.45 -5.17
N PRO A 153 -12.15 10.73 -6.30
CA PRO A 153 -12.25 9.26 -6.29
C PRO A 153 -11.18 8.61 -5.40
N ALA A 154 -9.92 9.05 -5.47
CA ALA A 154 -8.85 8.50 -4.66
C ALA A 154 -9.10 8.74 -3.15
N TYR A 155 -9.58 9.93 -2.79
CA TYR A 155 -10.00 10.24 -1.42
C TYR A 155 -11.11 9.29 -0.93
N ILE A 156 -12.18 9.13 -1.70
CA ILE A 156 -13.30 8.24 -1.34
C ILE A 156 -12.80 6.79 -1.19
N SER A 157 -11.88 6.35 -2.05
CA SER A 157 -11.27 5.01 -1.93
C SER A 157 -10.47 4.85 -0.64
N VAL A 158 -9.69 5.85 -0.23
CA VAL A 158 -8.95 5.83 1.05
C VAL A 158 -9.91 5.74 2.23
N GLU A 159 -10.99 6.51 2.20
CA GLU A 159 -12.01 6.51 3.25
C GLU A 159 -12.76 5.18 3.34
N LEU A 160 -13.20 4.64 2.20
CA LEU A 160 -13.84 3.32 2.14
C LEU A 160 -12.93 2.23 2.70
N ASN A 161 -11.64 2.25 2.34
CA ASN A 161 -10.67 1.30 2.86
C ASN A 161 -10.47 1.44 4.39
N ALA A 162 -10.51 2.67 4.93
CA ALA A 162 -10.39 2.91 6.37
C ALA A 162 -11.60 2.36 7.14
N HIS A 163 -12.80 2.56 6.59
CA HIS A 163 -14.02 1.96 7.12
C HIS A 163 -13.98 0.43 7.07
N ASN A 164 -13.54 -0.15 5.95
CA ASN A 164 -13.41 -1.60 5.81
C ASN A 164 -12.41 -2.18 6.80
N LEU A 165 -11.26 -1.53 7.00
CA LEU A 165 -10.28 -1.96 7.98
C LEU A 165 -10.84 -1.93 9.40
N LEU A 166 -11.55 -0.85 9.77
CA LEU A 166 -12.22 -0.75 11.06
C LEU A 166 -13.26 -1.88 11.24
N TYR A 167 -14.06 -2.14 10.20
CA TYR A 167 -15.06 -3.20 10.22
C TYR A 167 -14.44 -4.59 10.39
N LEU A 168 -13.35 -4.90 9.68
CA LEU A 168 -12.59 -6.13 9.87
C LEU A 168 -12.06 -6.28 11.29
N VAL A 169 -11.59 -5.19 11.89
CA VAL A 169 -11.13 -5.20 13.30
C VAL A 169 -12.28 -5.46 14.27
N LEU A 170 -13.47 -4.91 14.01
CA LEU A 170 -14.66 -5.16 14.82
C LEU A 170 -15.10 -6.63 14.74
N LEU A 171 -15.18 -7.21 13.54
CA LEU A 171 -15.51 -8.62 13.35
C LEU A 171 -14.53 -9.56 14.05
N VAL A 172 -13.22 -9.25 13.99
CA VAL A 172 -12.20 -10.03 14.71
C VAL A 172 -12.31 -9.87 16.23
N LYS A 173 -12.76 -8.72 16.73
CA LYS A 173 -13.05 -8.52 18.17
C LYS A 173 -14.29 -9.30 18.60
N GLN A 174 -15.30 -9.37 17.74
CA GLN A 174 -16.54 -10.13 17.96
C GLN A 174 -16.36 -11.65 17.81
N GLN A 175 -15.17 -12.09 17.38
CA GLN A 175 -14.82 -13.49 17.11
C GLN A 175 -15.52 -14.11 15.88
N ASP A 176 -16.13 -13.28 15.04
CA ASP A 176 -16.70 -13.70 13.75
C ASP A 176 -15.63 -13.97 12.69
N LEU A 177 -14.43 -13.42 12.87
CA LEU A 177 -13.28 -13.64 11.99
C LEU A 177 -12.02 -14.03 12.76
N PRO A 178 -11.16 -14.89 12.17
CA PRO A 178 -9.89 -15.28 12.78
C PRO A 178 -8.92 -14.10 12.89
N LYS A 179 -8.10 -14.08 13.94
CA LYS A 179 -7.10 -13.02 14.17
C LYS A 179 -6.08 -12.92 13.03
N GLN A 180 -5.83 -14.03 12.33
CA GLN A 180 -4.96 -14.14 11.16
C GLN A 180 -5.40 -13.22 10.02
N THR A 181 -6.70 -12.89 9.92
CA THR A 181 -7.21 -11.94 8.93
C THR A 181 -6.52 -10.58 9.06
N LEU A 182 -6.25 -10.12 10.28
CA LEU A 182 -5.56 -8.84 10.53
C LEU A 182 -4.05 -8.92 10.31
N LEU A 183 -3.43 -10.10 10.33
CA LEU A 183 -2.03 -10.27 9.92
C LEU A 183 -1.90 -10.16 8.40
N ASN A 184 -2.89 -10.72 7.70
CA ASN A 184 -2.89 -10.89 6.26
C ASN A 184 -3.61 -9.76 5.49
N ILE A 185 -3.76 -8.56 6.07
CA ILE A 185 -4.41 -7.41 5.40
C ILE A 185 -3.76 -7.09 4.04
N HIS A 186 -2.46 -7.28 3.90
CA HIS A 186 -1.74 -7.07 2.65
C HIS A 186 -2.26 -7.96 1.49
N LEU A 187 -2.92 -9.08 1.78
CA LEU A 187 -3.55 -9.96 0.79
C LEU A 187 -4.86 -9.38 0.21
N PHE A 188 -5.46 -8.38 0.86
CA PHE A 188 -6.65 -7.68 0.36
C PHE A 188 -6.31 -6.64 -0.73
N SER A 189 -5.04 -6.57 -1.17
CA SER A 189 -4.60 -5.73 -2.28
C SER A 189 -4.72 -6.45 -3.63
N SER A 190 -4.58 -5.71 -4.75
CA SER A 190 -4.56 -6.27 -6.11
C SER A 190 -3.25 -7.01 -6.46
N GLN A 191 -2.20 -6.89 -5.63
CA GLN A 191 -0.87 -7.38 -5.93
C GLN A 191 -0.80 -8.91 -6.22
N PRO A 192 -1.52 -9.79 -5.49
CA PRO A 192 -1.57 -11.21 -5.83
C PRO A 192 -2.14 -11.46 -7.24
N CYS A 193 -3.16 -10.71 -7.65
CA CYS A 193 -3.75 -10.81 -8.98
C CYS A 193 -2.77 -10.33 -10.06
N GLU A 194 -2.09 -9.21 -9.84
CA GLU A 194 -1.05 -8.70 -10.76
C GLU A 194 0.09 -9.70 -10.92
N SER A 195 0.50 -10.36 -9.83
CA SER A 195 1.48 -11.44 -9.86
C SER A 195 1.01 -12.61 -10.72
N LEU A 196 -0.25 -13.05 -10.53
CA LEU A 196 -0.83 -14.12 -11.33
C LEU A 196 -0.85 -13.79 -12.83
N PHE A 197 -1.23 -12.56 -13.19
CA PHE A 197 -1.20 -12.12 -14.59
C PHE A 197 0.22 -12.06 -15.14
N ARG A 198 1.21 -11.63 -14.35
CA ARG A 198 2.62 -11.63 -14.75
C ARG A 198 3.14 -13.05 -14.98
N ASP A 199 2.81 -13.98 -14.10
CA ASP A 199 3.19 -15.39 -14.23
C ASP A 199 2.52 -16.02 -15.45
N ALA A 200 1.24 -15.73 -15.69
CA ALA A 200 0.52 -16.17 -16.88
C ALA A 200 1.13 -15.58 -18.18
N ARG A 201 1.61 -14.34 -18.17
CA ARG A 201 2.35 -13.76 -19.32
C ARG A 201 3.70 -14.43 -19.55
N SER A 202 4.38 -14.84 -18.48
CA SER A 202 5.67 -15.54 -18.56
C SER A 202 5.54 -16.98 -19.07
N LEU A 203 4.38 -17.61 -18.86
CA LEU A 203 4.04 -18.93 -19.39
C LEU A 203 3.62 -18.85 -20.85
N SER A 204 4.59 -18.62 -21.72
CA SER A 204 4.42 -18.75 -23.16
C SER A 204 4.98 -20.10 -23.64
N SER A 205 4.43 -20.63 -24.74
CA SER A 205 4.95 -21.86 -25.35
C SER A 205 6.37 -21.64 -25.86
N ALA A 206 7.15 -22.72 -25.99
CA ALA A 206 8.44 -22.66 -26.69
C ALA A 206 8.23 -21.98 -28.05
N PHE A 207 9.08 -20.99 -28.35
CA PHE A 207 9.04 -20.16 -29.58
C PHE A 207 7.88 -19.15 -29.71
N SER A 208 7.07 -18.93 -28.66
CA SER A 208 6.08 -17.85 -28.63
C SER A 208 6.48 -16.75 -27.64
N THR A 209 6.56 -15.52 -28.11
CA THR A 209 6.71 -14.32 -27.28
C THR A 209 5.37 -13.60 -27.07
N ASN A 210 4.24 -14.27 -27.33
CA ASN A 210 2.96 -13.59 -27.27
C ASN A 210 2.51 -13.33 -25.82
N ILE A 211 2.73 -12.08 -25.41
CA ILE A 211 2.39 -11.54 -24.07
C ILE A 211 0.87 -11.40 -23.92
N ASN A 212 0.16 -11.19 -25.03
CA ASN A 212 -1.29 -11.01 -25.03
C ASN A 212 -2.00 -12.36 -25.15
N PHE A 213 -3.09 -12.52 -24.42
CA PHE A 213 -3.89 -13.74 -24.44
C PHE A 213 -5.38 -13.46 -24.38
N THR A 214 -6.16 -14.31 -25.04
CA THR A 214 -7.62 -14.37 -24.88
C THR A 214 -7.98 -14.96 -23.52
N VAL A 215 -9.24 -14.83 -23.10
CA VAL A 215 -9.73 -15.44 -21.85
C VAL A 215 -9.52 -16.96 -21.83
N LYS A 216 -9.80 -17.64 -22.95
CA LYS A 216 -9.55 -19.09 -23.09
C LYS A 216 -8.08 -19.43 -22.85
N ASN A 217 -7.17 -18.65 -23.43
CA ASN A 217 -5.73 -18.83 -23.23
C ASN A 217 -5.32 -18.55 -21.78
N PHE A 218 -5.89 -17.53 -21.15
CA PHE A 218 -5.65 -17.25 -19.73
C PHE A 218 -6.05 -18.41 -18.83
N ILE A 219 -7.27 -18.94 -18.99
CA ILE A 219 -7.77 -20.06 -18.19
C ILE A 219 -6.84 -21.27 -18.33
N GLY A 220 -6.43 -21.61 -19.55
CA GLY A 220 -5.48 -22.70 -19.79
C GLY A 220 -4.11 -22.47 -19.11
N ARG A 221 -3.61 -21.23 -19.11
CA ARG A 221 -2.36 -20.88 -18.40
C ARG A 221 -2.53 -20.89 -16.88
N ALA A 222 -3.67 -20.45 -16.36
CA ALA A 222 -4.00 -20.46 -14.93
C ALA A 222 -4.11 -21.89 -14.39
N GLN A 223 -4.72 -22.82 -15.14
CA GLN A 223 -4.73 -24.23 -14.79
C GLN A 223 -3.32 -24.82 -14.72
N LYS A 224 -2.45 -24.50 -15.69
CA LYS A 224 -1.04 -24.90 -15.65
C LYS A 224 -0.30 -24.32 -14.44
N LEU A 225 -0.54 -23.05 -14.09
CA LEU A 225 0.04 -22.43 -12.88
C LEU A 225 -0.41 -23.13 -11.61
N SER A 226 -1.70 -23.48 -11.52
CA SER A 226 -2.24 -24.21 -10.36
C SER A 226 -1.52 -25.55 -10.17
N ILE A 227 -1.36 -26.33 -11.25
CA ILE A 227 -0.63 -27.60 -11.23
C ILE A 227 0.84 -27.39 -10.83
N LEU A 228 1.51 -26.39 -11.40
CA LEU A 228 2.91 -26.07 -11.04
C LEU A 228 3.05 -25.69 -9.57
N ASN A 229 2.10 -24.93 -9.02
CA ASN A 229 2.10 -24.56 -7.61
C ASN A 229 1.86 -25.77 -6.70
N GLN A 230 0.97 -26.69 -7.08
CA GLN A 230 0.78 -27.96 -6.37
C GLN A 230 2.05 -28.82 -6.41
N MET A 231 2.74 -28.88 -7.56
CA MET A 231 4.00 -29.59 -7.69
C MET A 231 5.09 -29.00 -6.79
N LYS A 232 5.23 -27.66 -6.76
CA LYS A 232 6.16 -26.96 -5.86
C LYS A 232 5.86 -27.22 -4.39
N TYR A 233 4.58 -27.18 -4.00
CA TYR A 233 4.18 -27.51 -2.63
C TYR A 233 4.56 -28.96 -2.27
N ASN A 234 4.25 -29.92 -3.15
CA ASN A 234 4.61 -31.32 -2.95
C ASN A 234 6.13 -31.56 -2.95
N GLN A 235 6.90 -30.77 -3.70
CA GLN A 235 8.37 -30.80 -3.69
C GLN A 235 8.92 -30.56 -2.28
N SER A 236 8.37 -29.56 -1.58
CA SER A 236 8.79 -29.21 -0.22
C SER A 236 8.46 -30.30 0.82
N LYS A 237 7.45 -31.13 0.55
CA LYS A 237 6.89 -32.10 1.52
C LYS A 237 7.34 -33.54 1.31
N LYS A 238 7.75 -33.93 0.09
CA LYS A 238 7.98 -35.34 -0.29
C LYS A 238 9.40 -35.67 -0.80
N ASP A 239 10.39 -34.80 -0.58
CA ASP A 239 11.78 -34.94 -1.07
C ASP A 239 11.87 -35.27 -2.58
N LEU A 240 10.88 -34.82 -3.36
CA LEU A 240 10.93 -34.89 -4.81
C LEU A 240 11.84 -33.76 -5.29
N ARG A 241 12.83 -34.03 -6.14
CA ARG A 241 13.68 -32.99 -6.74
C ARG A 241 13.32 -32.78 -8.20
N PHE A 242 12.68 -31.65 -8.49
CA PHE A 242 12.49 -31.21 -9.86
C PHE A 242 13.73 -30.46 -10.37
N PRO A 243 14.03 -30.51 -11.69
CA PRO A 243 15.06 -29.68 -12.29
C PRO A 243 14.71 -28.20 -12.09
N ILE A 244 15.51 -27.49 -11.29
CA ILE A 244 15.37 -26.05 -11.07
C ILE A 244 16.35 -25.35 -12.01
N ASN A 245 15.87 -24.38 -12.78
CA ASN A 245 16.73 -23.52 -13.58
C ASN A 245 17.75 -22.82 -12.66
N HIS A 246 19.05 -22.93 -12.97
CA HIS A 246 20.14 -22.48 -12.09
C HIS A 246 20.01 -21.03 -11.57
N LYS A 247 19.33 -20.14 -12.31
CA LYS A 247 19.03 -18.75 -11.87
C LYS A 247 18.07 -18.66 -10.68
N GLN A 248 17.16 -19.61 -10.50
CA GLN A 248 16.21 -19.63 -9.37
C GLN A 248 16.81 -20.21 -8.09
N LYS A 249 17.98 -20.87 -8.18
CA LYS A 249 18.65 -21.49 -7.02
C LYS A 249 19.16 -20.44 -6.02
N HIS A 250 19.49 -19.24 -6.48
CA HIS A 250 19.98 -18.15 -5.63
C HIS A 250 18.88 -17.34 -4.90
N GLN A 251 17.60 -17.46 -5.30
CA GLN A 251 16.49 -16.78 -4.61
C GLN A 251 15.93 -17.61 -3.44
N HIS A 252 16.16 -18.92 -3.43
CA HIS A 252 15.57 -19.82 -2.43
C HIS A 252 16.28 -19.80 -1.07
N SER A 253 17.45 -19.18 -0.95
CA SER A 253 18.21 -19.12 0.31
C SER A 253 17.74 -18.03 1.27
N SER A 254 16.72 -17.21 0.94
CA SER A 254 16.36 -16.07 1.79
C SER A 254 14.87 -15.75 1.98
N THR A 255 13.89 -16.53 1.49
CA THR A 255 12.48 -16.05 1.65
C THR A 255 11.32 -17.06 1.68
N SER A 256 11.53 -18.39 1.71
CA SER A 256 10.42 -19.28 1.31
C SER A 256 10.02 -20.42 2.26
N ILE A 257 10.51 -20.50 3.49
CA ILE A 257 10.20 -21.64 4.38
C ILE A 257 9.40 -21.25 5.63
N ASP A 258 9.44 -20.00 6.09
CA ASP A 258 8.75 -19.60 7.33
C ASP A 258 7.27 -19.25 7.14
N GLN A 259 6.83 -18.86 5.93
CA GLN A 259 5.49 -18.29 5.71
C GLN A 259 4.35 -19.30 5.48
N LEU A 260 4.65 -20.58 5.23
CA LEU A 260 3.63 -21.62 5.02
C LEU A 260 3.54 -22.61 6.19
N ASN A 261 4.63 -22.82 6.92
CA ASN A 261 4.66 -23.73 8.07
C ASN A 261 3.96 -23.14 9.32
N GLU A 262 3.82 -21.82 9.43
CA GLU A 262 3.01 -21.18 10.48
C GLU A 262 1.51 -21.42 10.32
N ILE A 263 1.02 -21.70 9.10
CA ILE A 263 -0.40 -21.94 8.83
C ILE A 263 -0.79 -23.37 9.21
N ASP A 264 0.05 -24.36 8.90
CA ASP A 264 -0.24 -25.77 9.20
C ASP A 264 -0.02 -26.13 10.69
N ASN A 265 0.93 -25.48 11.39
CA ASN A 265 1.20 -25.78 12.80
C ASN A 265 0.19 -25.18 13.80
N GLN A 266 -0.66 -24.24 13.38
CA GLN A 266 -1.72 -23.67 14.24
C GLN A 266 -3.08 -24.36 14.11
N ILE A 267 -3.27 -25.25 13.13
CA ILE A 267 -4.51 -26.01 12.92
C ILE A 267 -4.56 -27.29 13.78
N GLY A 268 -3.45 -27.64 14.46
CA GLY A 268 -3.27 -28.89 15.20
C GLY A 268 -3.94 -29.02 16.57
N TYR A 269 -4.62 -28.00 17.11
CA TYR A 269 -5.28 -28.12 18.42
C TYR A 269 -6.58 -27.30 18.51
N THR A 270 -7.66 -27.80 17.93
CA THR A 270 -9.00 -27.53 18.46
C THR A 270 -9.98 -28.63 18.07
N THR A 271 -9.82 -29.82 18.66
CA THR A 271 -10.94 -30.75 18.87
C THR A 271 -11.87 -30.13 19.92
N VAL A 272 -12.75 -29.23 19.49
CA VAL A 272 -13.90 -28.83 20.31
C VAL A 272 -14.94 -29.94 20.24
N ASN A 273 -15.03 -30.68 21.34
CA ASN A 273 -16.11 -31.61 21.61
C ASN A 273 -17.44 -30.82 21.64
N ILE A 274 -18.22 -30.89 20.56
CA ILE A 274 -19.59 -30.37 20.53
C ILE A 274 -20.47 -31.35 21.29
N LYS A 275 -20.69 -31.11 22.58
CA LYS A 275 -21.88 -31.64 23.28
C LYS A 275 -23.07 -30.78 22.87
N ARG A 276 -24.00 -31.37 22.14
CA ARG A 276 -25.36 -30.85 21.91
C ARG A 276 -26.05 -30.61 23.26
N ILE A 277 -26.57 -29.40 23.45
CA ILE A 277 -27.83 -29.11 24.15
C ILE A 277 -28.57 -28.14 23.25
#